data_AF-A0A6A3GGA0-F1
#
_entry.id   AF-A0A6A3GGA0-F1
#
_cell.length_a   1.000
_cell.length_b   1.000
_cell.length_c   1.000
_cell.angle_alpha   90.00
_cell.angle_beta   90.00
_cell.angle_gamma   90.00
#
_symmetry.space_group_name_H-M   'P 1'
#
loop_
_entity.id
_entity.type
_entity.pdbx_description
1 polymer ?
#
loop_
_entity_poly.entity_id
_entity_poly.type
_entity_poly.pdbx_seq_one_letter_code
_entity_poly.pdbx_strand_id
1 'polypeptide(L)'
;RGTGFRTRSERRKRAKLRKSRSGTETLQAVSAGQTQELETTVEILSVLTRTNTGLQYKKMKLENPPTLASELTSLPGTTWRRFARDLHDGRIEQICILSDVERMKCEAEELKQLVAEGVDALSAKSKKERFDEQSWDSLKSSPFYEVLHEYRDILPDDIPAELPQDKGVQHEIDLVPGTKYCVTRQWPLLREQVKAIDDFFESRRKAGQVRESKSPHSAPTFCVKKAQGGWRIV
;
A
#
# COMPACT_ATOMS: atom_id res chain seq x y z
N ARG A 1 -42.10 -33.86 38.25
CA ARG A 1 -41.30 -33.29 39.36
C ARG A 1 -39.91 -33.01 38.80
N GLY A 2 -39.35 -31.81 38.72
CA GLY A 2 -39.79 -30.46 39.05
C GLY A 2 -38.92 -29.43 38.31
N THR A 3 -39.51 -28.25 38.07
CA THR A 3 -38.94 -26.88 38.11
C THR A 3 -37.66 -26.58 37.31
N GLY A 4 -37.68 -25.77 36.24
CA GLY A 4 -37.79 -24.30 36.26
C GLY A 4 -36.36 -23.70 36.29
N PHE A 5 -35.89 -22.91 35.32
CA PHE A 5 -36.15 -21.48 35.20
C PHE A 5 -35.81 -20.95 33.79
N ARG A 6 -36.75 -20.17 33.23
CA ARG A 6 -36.58 -19.29 32.05
C ARG A 6 -36.07 -17.93 32.54
N THR A 7 -35.08 -17.34 31.86
CA THR A 7 -34.73 -15.93 32.03
C THR A 7 -35.22 -15.11 30.83
N ARG A 8 -36.03 -14.10 31.15
CA ARG A 8 -36.65 -13.12 30.27
C ARG A 8 -35.97 -11.79 30.57
N SER A 9 -35.32 -11.14 29.61
CA SER A 9 -34.80 -9.77 29.78
C SER A 9 -35.58 -8.79 28.91
N GLU A 10 -36.34 -7.93 29.58
CA GLU A 10 -37.26 -6.95 29.04
C GLU A 10 -36.57 -5.70 28.49
N ARG A 11 -37.08 -5.22 27.35
CA ARG A 11 -36.92 -3.86 26.83
C ARG A 11 -37.42 -2.83 27.84
N ARG A 12 -36.63 -1.79 28.13
CA ARG A 12 -37.11 -0.54 28.76
C ARG A 12 -36.90 0.66 27.82
N LYS A 13 -38.03 1.24 27.39
CA LYS A 13 -38.16 2.59 26.82
C LYS A 13 -38.42 3.58 27.96
N ARG A 14 -37.78 4.76 27.95
CA ARG A 14 -38.22 6.02 28.62
C ARG A 14 -37.59 7.17 27.81
N ALA A 15 -38.33 8.02 27.06
CA ALA A 15 -39.36 9.01 27.39
C ALA A 15 -38.81 10.29 28.06
N LYS A 16 -39.03 11.42 27.36
CA LYS A 16 -38.52 12.79 27.54
C LYS A 16 -39.02 13.48 28.80
N LEU A 17 -38.23 14.39 29.37
CA LEU A 17 -38.70 15.45 30.28
C LEU A 17 -38.22 16.82 29.78
N ARG A 18 -39.18 17.74 29.65
CA ARG A 18 -39.03 19.18 29.32
C ARG A 18 -38.86 20.02 30.60
N LYS A 19 -38.49 21.30 30.40
CA LYS A 19 -38.67 22.53 31.25
C LYS A 19 -37.40 22.97 32.02
N SER A 20 -37.01 24.25 32.17
CA SER A 20 -37.52 25.59 31.78
C SER A 20 -36.36 26.62 31.74
N ARG A 21 -36.63 27.80 31.19
CA ARG A 21 -35.83 29.04 31.16
C ARG A 21 -35.61 29.72 32.54
N SER A 22 -34.48 30.39 32.69
CA SER A 22 -34.25 31.71 33.32
C SER A 22 -32.88 32.20 32.82
N GLY A 23 -32.64 33.39 32.24
CA GLY A 23 -33.33 34.66 32.38
C GLY A 23 -32.48 35.60 33.23
N THR A 24 -31.44 36.20 32.65
CA THR A 24 -30.81 37.41 33.20
C THR A 24 -30.31 38.28 32.06
N GLU A 25 -30.97 39.42 31.91
CA GLU A 25 -30.63 40.51 31.01
C GLU A 25 -29.47 41.34 31.58
N THR A 26 -28.64 41.89 30.70
CA THR A 26 -27.99 43.18 30.96
C THR A 26 -27.85 43.93 29.64
N LEU A 27 -28.38 45.15 29.64
CA LEU A 27 -28.52 46.10 28.54
C LEU A 27 -27.14 46.59 28.04
N GLN A 28 -26.86 46.51 26.74
CA GLN A 28 -27.00 47.56 25.73
C GLN A 28 -25.90 48.65 25.78
N ALA A 29 -25.09 48.73 24.71
CA ALA A 29 -24.58 49.99 24.20
C ALA A 29 -24.31 49.86 22.69
N VAL A 30 -24.89 50.79 21.94
CA VAL A 30 -24.89 50.94 20.49
C VAL A 30 -23.54 51.47 20.02
N SER A 31 -23.00 50.99 18.90
CA SER A 31 -22.13 51.84 18.07
C SER A 31 -22.24 51.48 16.59
N ALA A 32 -22.69 52.50 15.86
CA ALA A 32 -22.47 52.86 14.46
C ALA A 32 -21.91 51.82 13.50
N GLY A 33 -22.58 51.72 12.34
CA GLY A 33 -22.15 50.94 11.20
C GLY A 33 -20.69 51.21 10.81
N GLN A 34 -19.98 50.12 10.60
CA GLN A 34 -18.88 50.08 9.66
C GLN A 34 -19.30 49.10 8.56
N THR A 35 -19.57 49.67 7.39
CA THR A 35 -19.47 48.93 6.13
C THR A 35 -18.07 48.34 6.11
N GLN A 36 -17.92 47.05 6.43
CA GLN A 36 -16.66 46.35 6.17
C GLN A 36 -16.53 46.28 4.66
N GLU A 37 -15.68 47.15 4.11
CA GLU A 37 -15.10 46.93 2.79
C GLU A 37 -14.48 45.53 2.80
N LEU A 38 -15.03 44.64 1.97
CA LEU A 38 -14.45 43.32 1.74
C LEU A 38 -13.09 43.58 1.07
N GLU A 39 -12.01 43.55 1.84
CA GLU A 39 -10.65 43.52 1.30
C GLU A 39 -10.52 42.25 0.46
N THR A 40 -10.57 42.40 -0.87
CA THR A 40 -10.38 41.28 -1.78
C THR A 40 -8.89 40.94 -1.85
N THR A 41 -8.48 39.81 -1.31
CA THR A 41 -7.10 39.32 -1.44
C THR A 41 -6.97 38.51 -2.73
N VAL A 42 -6.10 38.94 -3.65
CA VAL A 42 -5.88 38.27 -4.93
C VAL A 42 -4.56 37.50 -4.87
N GLU A 43 -4.62 36.18 -4.93
CA GLU A 43 -3.43 35.34 -5.10
C GLU A 43 -3.28 34.89 -6.55
N ILE A 44 -2.04 34.82 -7.03
CA ILE A 44 -1.72 34.35 -8.38
C ILE A 44 -1.14 32.95 -8.29
N LEU A 45 -1.92 31.94 -8.68
CA LEU A 45 -1.52 30.54 -8.71
C LEU A 45 -0.97 30.15 -10.08
N SER A 46 0.09 29.33 -10.11
CA SER A 46 0.55 28.64 -11.31
C SER A 46 -0.23 27.33 -11.48
N VAL A 47 -1.19 27.33 -12.41
CA VAL A 47 -2.12 26.20 -12.65
C VAL A 47 -1.69 25.43 -13.88
N LEU A 48 -1.66 24.10 -13.79
CA LEU A 48 -1.44 23.22 -14.93
C LEU A 48 -2.78 22.93 -15.65
N THR A 49 -2.92 23.42 -16.88
CA THR A 49 -4.12 23.29 -17.71
C THR A 49 -3.89 22.28 -18.84
N ARG A 50 -4.90 21.47 -19.16
CA ARG A 50 -4.85 20.52 -20.28
C ARG A 50 -5.47 21.14 -21.51
N THR A 51 -4.66 21.39 -22.54
CA THR A 51 -5.09 21.84 -23.87
C THR A 51 -5.10 20.67 -24.85
N ASN A 52 -5.65 20.88 -26.04
CA ASN A 52 -5.59 19.94 -27.17
C ASN A 52 -4.16 19.65 -27.66
N THR A 53 -3.18 20.45 -27.24
CA THR A 53 -1.76 20.34 -27.59
C THR A 53 -0.88 19.78 -26.47
N GLY A 54 -1.42 19.53 -25.27
CA GLY A 54 -0.66 18.99 -24.13
C GLY A 54 -1.04 19.64 -22.79
N LEU A 55 -0.13 19.57 -21.81
CA LEU A 55 -0.28 20.25 -20.52
C LEU A 55 0.51 21.57 -20.57
N GLN A 56 -0.13 22.68 -20.16
CA GLN A 56 0.49 24.01 -20.13
C GLN A 56 0.26 24.71 -18.80
N TYR A 57 1.29 25.38 -18.28
CA TYR A 57 1.19 26.20 -17.08
C TYR A 57 0.59 27.57 -17.42
N LYS A 58 -0.46 27.95 -16.70
CA LYS A 58 -1.12 29.24 -16.80
C LYS A 58 -1.19 29.90 -15.43
N LYS A 59 -0.87 31.19 -15.37
CA LYS A 59 -1.09 31.98 -14.15
C LYS A 59 -2.59 32.29 -14.03
N MET A 60 -3.18 31.92 -12.91
CA MET A 60 -4.59 32.17 -12.58
C MET A 60 -4.68 33.08 -11.36
N LYS A 61 -5.51 34.11 -11.44
CA LYS A 61 -5.86 34.95 -10.29
C LYS A 61 -7.01 34.28 -9.54
N LEU A 62 -6.80 34.04 -8.24
CA LEU A 62 -7.81 33.53 -7.33
C LEU A 62 -8.16 34.65 -6.36
N GLU A 63 -9.43 35.03 -6.38
CA GLU A 63 -10.00 36.05 -5.49
C GLU A 63 -10.41 35.37 -4.18
N ASN A 64 -9.95 35.89 -3.04
CA ASN A 64 -10.24 35.44 -1.69
C ASN A 64 -9.96 33.94 -1.45
N PRO A 65 -8.71 33.49 -1.63
CA PRO A 65 -8.35 32.12 -1.32
C PRO A 65 -8.55 31.82 0.18
N PRO A 66 -9.05 30.64 0.54
CA PRO A 66 -9.19 30.25 1.95
C PRO A 66 -7.81 30.24 2.61
N THR A 67 -7.60 31.11 3.59
CA THR A 67 -6.29 31.26 4.24
C THR A 67 -6.16 30.33 5.46
N LEU A 68 -7.29 29.91 6.03
CA LEU A 68 -7.34 29.06 7.22
C LEU A 68 -7.64 27.60 6.85
N ALA A 69 -6.96 26.67 7.52
CA ALA A 69 -7.21 25.23 7.34
C ALA A 69 -8.67 24.83 7.62
N SER A 70 -9.32 25.49 8.59
CA SER A 70 -10.73 25.28 8.91
C SER A 70 -11.66 25.62 7.74
N GLU A 71 -11.34 26.68 6.98
CA GLU A 71 -12.11 27.07 5.80
C GLU A 71 -11.91 26.06 4.66
N LEU A 72 -10.67 25.62 4.42
CA LEU A 72 -10.35 24.58 3.43
C LEU A 72 -11.11 23.27 3.71
N THR A 73 -11.13 22.82 4.96
CA THR A 73 -11.83 21.58 5.34
C THR A 73 -13.36 21.69 5.31
N SER A 74 -13.89 22.92 5.30
CA SER A 74 -15.33 23.18 5.18
C SER A 74 -15.83 23.25 3.74
N LEU A 75 -14.92 23.24 2.75
CA LEU A 75 -15.29 23.26 1.34
C LEU A 75 -16.07 22.00 0.95
N PRO A 76 -17.04 22.12 0.02
CA PRO A 76 -17.83 21.00 -0.43
C PRO A 76 -16.94 19.94 -1.11
N GLY A 77 -16.75 18.81 -0.43
CA GLY A 77 -16.10 17.64 -1.01
C GLY A 77 -16.98 16.95 -2.04
N THR A 78 -16.37 16.37 -3.07
CA THR A 78 -17.06 15.52 -4.05
C THR A 78 -16.48 14.11 -4.05
N THR A 79 -17.33 13.11 -4.23
CA THR A 79 -16.86 11.73 -4.40
C THR A 79 -16.22 11.57 -5.78
N TRP A 80 -15.20 10.70 -5.90
CA TRP A 80 -14.54 10.38 -7.17
C TRP A 80 -15.52 10.04 -8.31
N ARG A 81 -16.56 9.24 -8.03
CA ARG A 81 -17.58 8.84 -9.03
C ARG A 81 -18.36 10.03 -9.58
N ARG A 82 -18.69 11.02 -8.74
CA ARG A 82 -19.40 12.23 -9.14
C ARG A 82 -18.47 13.15 -9.92
N PHE A 83 -17.25 13.35 -9.44
CA PHE A 83 -16.20 14.10 -10.13
C PHE A 83 -15.96 13.57 -11.56
N ALA A 84 -15.76 12.26 -11.73
CA ALA A 84 -15.52 11.67 -13.05
C ALA A 84 -16.71 11.85 -14.01
N ARG A 85 -17.95 11.76 -13.49
CA ARG A 85 -19.16 11.98 -14.29
C ARG A 85 -19.30 13.45 -14.71
N ASP A 86 -19.09 14.38 -13.78
CA ASP A 86 -19.17 15.82 -14.05
C ASP A 86 -18.06 16.27 -15.02
N LEU A 87 -16.89 15.63 -14.96
CA LEU A 87 -15.81 15.83 -15.92
C LEU A 87 -16.17 15.31 -17.32
N HIS A 88 -16.75 14.10 -17.42
CA HIS A 88 -17.18 13.52 -18.69
C HIS A 88 -18.33 14.31 -19.32
N ASP A 89 -19.28 14.78 -18.51
CA ASP A 89 -20.43 15.56 -18.96
C ASP A 89 -20.09 17.04 -19.23
N GLY A 90 -18.82 17.43 -19.12
CA GLY A 90 -18.35 18.80 -19.36
C GLY A 90 -18.81 19.83 -18.33
N ARG A 91 -19.39 19.40 -17.19
CA ARG A 91 -19.79 20.27 -16.08
C ARG A 91 -18.58 20.80 -15.30
N ILE A 92 -17.44 20.11 -15.36
CA ILE A 92 -16.15 20.58 -14.85
C ILE A 92 -15.32 21.05 -16.04
N GLU A 93 -15.19 22.36 -16.18
CA GLU A 93 -14.42 22.97 -17.27
C GLU A 93 -12.91 22.95 -17.02
N GLN A 94 -12.49 23.02 -15.75
CA GLN A 94 -11.08 23.13 -15.36
C GLN A 94 -10.79 22.35 -14.08
N ILE A 95 -9.59 21.76 -14.01
CA ILE A 95 -9.05 21.11 -12.81
C ILE A 95 -7.74 21.80 -12.46
N CYS A 96 -7.63 22.28 -11.23
CA CYS A 96 -6.41 22.87 -10.68
C CYS A 96 -5.83 21.93 -9.63
N ILE A 97 -4.56 21.55 -9.78
CA ILE A 97 -3.83 20.79 -8.76
C ILE A 97 -2.92 21.79 -8.06
N LEU A 98 -3.11 21.96 -6.74
CA LEU A 98 -2.20 22.73 -5.91
C LEU A 98 -0.98 21.85 -5.64
N SER A 99 0.13 22.18 -6.29
CA SER A 99 1.43 21.55 -6.06
C SER A 99 2.41 22.60 -5.58
N ASP A 100 3.12 22.29 -4.50
CA ASP A 100 4.21 23.12 -4.00
C ASP A 100 5.35 23.14 -5.05
N VAL A 101 5.65 24.32 -5.57
CA VAL A 101 6.58 24.52 -6.69
C VAL A 101 8.01 24.13 -6.30
N GLU A 102 8.35 24.19 -5.01
CA GLU A 102 9.66 23.77 -4.50
C GLU A 102 9.76 22.26 -4.38
N ARG A 103 8.70 21.59 -3.92
CA ARG A 103 8.69 20.12 -3.79
C ARG A 103 8.73 19.41 -5.15
N MET A 104 8.06 19.97 -6.16
CA MET A 104 8.06 19.42 -7.53
C MET A 104 9.41 19.54 -8.25
N LYS A 105 10.24 20.55 -7.98
CA LYS A 105 11.57 20.63 -8.60
C LYS A 105 12.50 19.57 -8.03
N CYS A 106 12.47 19.34 -6.73
CA CYS A 106 13.22 18.26 -6.09
C CYS A 106 12.71 16.88 -6.53
N GLU A 107 11.40 16.64 -6.42
CA GLU A 107 10.80 15.35 -6.80
C GLU A 107 10.90 15.08 -8.31
N ALA A 108 10.85 16.10 -9.19
CA ALA A 108 10.99 15.90 -10.62
C ALA A 108 12.44 15.68 -11.04
N GLU A 109 13.43 16.30 -10.39
CA GLU A 109 14.85 15.96 -10.64
C GLU A 109 15.18 14.57 -10.06
N GLU A 110 14.67 14.20 -8.89
CA GLU A 110 14.77 12.84 -8.33
C GLU A 110 14.07 11.80 -9.23
N LEU A 111 12.87 12.09 -9.74
CA LEU A 111 12.18 11.23 -10.68
C LEU A 111 12.87 11.18 -12.03
N LYS A 112 13.45 12.28 -12.54
CA LYS A 112 14.25 12.23 -13.78
C LYS A 112 15.52 11.41 -13.60
N GLN A 113 16.15 11.46 -12.43
CA GLN A 113 17.30 10.62 -12.09
C GLN A 113 16.89 9.14 -12.03
N LEU A 114 15.83 8.82 -11.28
CA LEU A 114 15.27 7.46 -11.19
C LEU A 114 14.70 6.95 -12.51
N VAL A 115 14.18 7.82 -13.38
CA VAL A 115 13.70 7.47 -14.72
C VAL A 115 14.87 7.34 -15.70
N ALA A 116 15.93 8.13 -15.61
CA ALA A 116 17.13 7.92 -16.42
C ALA A 116 17.78 6.56 -16.08
N GLU A 117 17.88 6.24 -14.79
CA GLU A 117 18.35 4.95 -14.30
C GLU A 117 17.35 3.80 -14.59
N GLY A 118 16.04 4.09 -14.55
CA GLY A 118 14.95 3.14 -14.82
C GLY A 118 14.69 2.89 -16.32
N VAL A 119 15.02 3.83 -17.20
CA VAL A 119 14.97 3.66 -18.66
C VAL A 119 16.10 2.72 -19.10
N ASP A 120 17.25 2.74 -18.43
CA ASP A 120 18.29 1.72 -18.57
C ASP A 120 17.88 0.35 -17.98
N ALA A 121 16.87 0.29 -17.11
CA ALA A 121 16.26 -0.97 -16.64
C ALA A 121 15.23 -1.56 -17.65
N LEU A 122 14.83 -0.81 -18.67
CA LEU A 122 14.08 -1.30 -19.84
C LEU A 122 14.99 -1.78 -20.98
N SER A 123 16.30 -1.61 -20.85
CA SER A 123 17.29 -2.30 -21.67
C SER A 123 17.09 -3.82 -21.56
N ALA A 124 17.35 -4.55 -22.65
CA ALA A 124 17.26 -6.00 -22.76
C ALA A 124 18.36 -6.72 -21.95
N LYS A 125 18.66 -6.21 -20.74
CA LYS A 125 19.62 -6.79 -19.82
C LYS A 125 19.14 -8.17 -19.39
N SER A 126 20.06 -9.12 -19.39
CA SER A 126 19.78 -10.47 -18.94
C SER A 126 19.32 -10.46 -17.47
N LYS A 127 18.51 -11.44 -17.05
CA LYS A 127 18.06 -11.56 -15.65
C LYS A 127 19.25 -11.62 -14.66
N LYS A 128 20.41 -12.06 -15.13
CA LYS A 128 21.65 -12.12 -14.37
C LYS A 128 22.26 -10.73 -14.20
N GLU A 129 22.36 -9.94 -15.27
CA GLU A 129 22.82 -8.55 -15.19
C GLU A 129 21.97 -7.70 -14.25
N ARG A 130 20.64 -7.85 -14.28
CA ARG A 130 19.76 -7.14 -13.33
C ARG A 130 20.01 -7.51 -11.87
N PHE A 131 20.47 -8.74 -11.61
CA PHE A 131 20.82 -9.19 -10.26
C PHE A 131 22.20 -8.64 -9.85
N ASP A 132 23.18 -8.71 -10.77
CA ASP A 132 24.53 -8.20 -10.53
C ASP A 132 24.54 -6.66 -10.34
N GLU A 133 23.66 -5.95 -11.04
CA GLU A 133 23.43 -4.50 -10.85
C GLU A 133 22.84 -4.16 -9.47
N GLN A 134 22.19 -5.11 -8.80
CA GLN A 134 21.66 -4.96 -7.44
C GLN A 134 22.64 -5.47 -6.38
N SER A 135 23.89 -5.76 -6.75
CA SER A 135 24.92 -6.20 -5.81
C SER A 135 25.30 -5.11 -4.80
N TRP A 136 25.89 -5.53 -3.68
CA TRP A 136 26.46 -4.64 -2.67
C TRP A 136 27.49 -3.66 -3.24
N ASP A 137 28.16 -4.01 -4.35
CA ASP A 137 29.14 -3.14 -5.00
C ASP A 137 28.48 -1.97 -5.72
N SER A 138 27.37 -2.21 -6.41
CA SER A 138 26.57 -1.14 -7.04
C SER A 138 25.96 -0.19 -6.02
N LEU A 139 25.67 -0.69 -4.83
CA LEU A 139 25.00 0.07 -3.77
C LEU A 139 25.94 1.08 -3.07
N LYS A 140 27.26 0.97 -3.26
CA LYS A 140 28.26 1.86 -2.65
C LYS A 140 28.09 3.34 -3.03
N SER A 141 27.48 3.62 -4.18
CA SER A 141 27.18 4.98 -4.63
C SER A 141 25.88 5.55 -4.04
N SER A 142 25.05 4.72 -3.41
CA SER A 142 23.78 5.14 -2.84
C SER A 142 23.96 5.92 -1.54
N PRO A 143 23.21 7.01 -1.31
CA PRO A 143 23.21 7.73 -0.04
C PRO A 143 22.73 6.85 1.14
N PHE A 144 22.10 5.70 0.87
CA PHE A 144 21.63 4.76 1.88
C PHE A 144 22.61 3.60 2.17
N TYR A 145 23.80 3.60 1.55
CA TYR A 145 24.76 2.50 1.70
C TYR A 145 25.13 2.21 3.14
N GLU A 146 25.37 3.24 3.95
CA GLU A 146 25.77 3.09 5.36
C GLU A 146 24.70 2.34 6.17
N VAL A 147 23.42 2.72 6.00
CA VAL A 147 22.28 2.07 6.67
C VAL A 147 22.12 0.64 6.18
N LEU A 148 22.21 0.40 4.87
CA LEU A 148 22.03 -0.95 4.31
C LEU A 148 23.17 -1.87 4.73
N HIS A 149 24.39 -1.35 4.84
CA HIS A 149 25.56 -2.09 5.32
C HIS A 149 25.46 -2.40 6.82
N GLU A 150 24.84 -1.54 7.64
CA GLU A 150 24.57 -1.80 9.05
C GLU A 150 23.68 -3.05 9.23
N TYR A 151 22.66 -3.21 8.40
CA TYR A 151 21.71 -4.35 8.44
C TYR A 151 22.06 -5.49 7.47
N ARG A 152 23.34 -5.63 7.12
CA ARG A 152 23.80 -6.67 6.18
C ARG A 152 23.49 -8.09 6.67
N ASP A 153 23.45 -8.29 7.99
CA ASP A 153 23.09 -9.54 8.63
C ASP A 153 21.63 -9.97 8.38
N ILE A 154 20.71 -9.01 8.25
CA ILE A 154 19.28 -9.25 7.98
C ILE A 154 19.01 -9.46 6.48
N LEU A 155 19.91 -9.00 5.62
CA LEU A 155 19.80 -9.04 4.16
C LEU A 155 20.88 -9.95 3.53
N PRO A 156 20.90 -11.26 3.84
CA PRO A 156 21.86 -12.17 3.23
C PRO A 156 21.57 -12.37 1.74
N ASP A 157 22.64 -12.54 0.95
CA ASP A 157 22.54 -12.76 -0.50
C ASP A 157 21.83 -14.10 -0.82
N ASP A 158 22.04 -15.10 0.03
CA ASP A 158 21.40 -16.41 -0.03
C ASP A 158 20.55 -16.68 1.21
N ILE A 159 19.43 -17.39 1.03
CA ILE A 159 18.57 -17.79 2.15
C ILE A 159 19.36 -18.75 3.05
N PRO A 160 19.55 -18.43 4.34
CA PRO A 160 20.29 -19.30 5.24
C PRO A 160 19.61 -20.66 5.36
N ALA A 161 20.42 -21.71 5.51
CA ALA A 161 19.92 -23.06 5.71
C ALA A 161 19.29 -23.25 7.11
N GLU A 162 19.55 -22.35 8.05
CA GLU A 162 19.04 -22.44 9.41
C GLU A 162 17.53 -22.22 9.49
N LEU A 163 16.89 -22.90 10.45
CA LEU A 163 15.50 -22.64 10.78
C LEU A 163 15.39 -21.29 11.50
N PRO A 164 14.38 -20.48 11.16
CA PRO A 164 14.08 -19.28 11.95
C PRO A 164 13.86 -19.64 13.41
N GLN A 165 14.25 -18.74 14.32
CA GLN A 165 13.95 -18.89 15.74
C GLN A 165 12.44 -19.04 15.96
N ASP A 166 12.05 -19.99 16.83
CA ASP A 166 10.64 -20.18 17.17
C ASP A 166 10.11 -18.96 17.93
N LYS A 167 9.16 -18.25 17.33
CA LYS A 167 8.50 -17.07 17.89
C LYS A 167 7.20 -17.41 18.63
N GLY A 168 6.89 -18.70 18.80
CA GLY A 168 5.66 -19.20 19.42
C GLY A 168 4.42 -19.11 18.52
N VAL A 169 4.56 -18.62 17.29
CA VAL A 169 3.49 -18.60 16.28
C VAL A 169 3.82 -19.62 15.21
N GLN A 170 3.03 -20.69 15.15
CA GLN A 170 3.17 -21.75 14.17
C GLN A 170 2.00 -21.70 13.17
N HIS A 171 2.27 -22.08 11.93
CA HIS A 171 1.22 -22.20 10.92
C HIS A 171 0.46 -23.52 11.13
N GLU A 172 -0.77 -23.41 11.61
CA GLU A 172 -1.70 -24.54 11.70
C GLU A 172 -2.59 -24.56 10.45
N ILE A 173 -2.84 -25.76 9.92
CA ILE A 173 -3.71 -25.98 8.77
C ILE A 173 -5.00 -26.60 9.28
N ASP A 174 -6.05 -25.78 9.41
CA ASP A 174 -7.37 -26.23 9.81
C ASP A 174 -8.04 -27.04 8.69
N LEU A 175 -8.42 -28.28 9.01
CA LEU A 175 -9.17 -29.12 8.09
C LEU A 175 -10.67 -29.00 8.37
N VAL A 176 -11.47 -28.96 7.31
CA VAL A 176 -12.93 -29.00 7.45
C VAL A 176 -13.35 -30.39 7.96
N PRO A 177 -14.23 -30.48 8.99
CA PRO A 177 -14.66 -31.78 9.51
C PRO A 177 -15.23 -32.68 8.40
N GLY A 178 -14.71 -33.91 8.30
CA GLY A 178 -15.11 -34.89 7.27
C GLY A 178 -14.29 -34.85 5.98
N THR A 179 -13.27 -33.98 5.85
CA THR A 179 -12.35 -34.03 4.70
C THR A 179 -11.52 -35.31 4.71
N LYS A 180 -11.48 -35.97 3.55
CA LYS A 180 -10.58 -37.12 3.32
C LYS A 180 -9.19 -36.63 2.96
N TYR A 181 -8.19 -37.46 3.21
CA TYR A 181 -6.83 -37.18 2.79
C TYR A 181 -6.69 -37.22 1.27
N CYS A 182 -5.83 -36.35 0.74
CA CYS A 182 -5.48 -36.35 -0.67
C CYS A 182 -4.23 -37.21 -0.89
N VAL A 183 -4.36 -38.26 -1.70
CA VAL A 183 -3.23 -39.09 -2.15
C VAL A 183 -3.17 -39.03 -3.65
N THR A 184 -2.20 -38.27 -4.14
CA THR A 184 -1.86 -38.23 -5.56
C THR A 184 -0.49 -38.85 -5.73
N ARG A 185 -0.38 -39.81 -6.66
CA ARG A 185 0.88 -40.48 -6.97
C ARG A 185 1.83 -39.54 -7.70
N GLN A 186 3.13 -39.72 -7.46
CA GLN A 186 4.17 -39.05 -8.21
C GLN A 186 4.06 -39.41 -9.70
N TRP A 187 4.06 -38.38 -10.56
CA TRP A 187 4.11 -38.60 -12.00
C TRP A 187 5.49 -39.10 -12.43
N PRO A 188 5.57 -39.89 -13.52
CA PRO A 188 6.86 -40.23 -14.12
C PRO A 188 7.63 -38.97 -14.51
N LEU A 189 8.89 -38.87 -14.07
CA LEU A 189 9.78 -37.75 -14.36
C LEU A 189 11.02 -38.24 -15.10
N LEU A 190 11.66 -37.34 -15.86
CA LEU A 190 12.96 -37.63 -16.47
C LEU A 190 14.03 -37.79 -15.38
N ARG A 191 15.05 -38.62 -15.64
CA ARG A 191 16.14 -38.89 -14.69
C ARG A 191 16.82 -37.62 -14.18
N GLU A 192 17.00 -36.63 -15.04
CA GLU A 192 17.59 -35.33 -14.67
C GLU A 192 16.71 -34.56 -13.67
N GLN A 193 15.39 -34.61 -13.84
CA GLN A 193 14.44 -33.96 -12.94
C GLN A 193 14.38 -34.67 -11.58
N VAL A 194 14.37 -36.00 -11.59
CA VAL A 194 14.43 -36.81 -10.36
C VAL A 194 15.68 -36.46 -9.56
N LYS A 195 16.86 -36.46 -10.20
CA LYS A 195 18.11 -36.08 -9.54
C LYS A 195 18.05 -34.66 -8.95
N ALA A 196 17.52 -33.69 -9.70
CA ALA A 196 17.40 -32.32 -9.21
C ALA A 196 16.46 -32.20 -7.99
N ILE A 197 15.38 -32.99 -7.95
CA ILE A 197 14.45 -33.05 -6.82
C ILE A 197 15.12 -33.71 -5.61
N ASP A 198 15.82 -34.83 -5.81
CA ASP A 198 16.52 -35.56 -4.76
C ASP A 198 17.62 -34.71 -4.13
N ASP A 199 18.47 -34.07 -4.95
CA ASP A 199 19.54 -33.16 -4.49
C ASP A 199 18.95 -31.98 -3.68
N PHE A 200 17.80 -31.44 -4.12
CA PHE A 200 17.11 -30.36 -3.42
C PHE A 200 16.60 -30.80 -2.04
N PHE A 201 15.90 -31.93 -1.96
CA PHE A 201 15.38 -32.43 -0.68
C PHE A 201 16.49 -32.91 0.25
N GLU A 202 17.60 -33.46 -0.28
CA GLU A 202 18.74 -33.82 0.55
C GLU A 202 19.37 -32.57 1.21
N SER A 203 19.53 -31.48 0.45
CA SER A 203 19.98 -30.19 0.99
C SER A 203 19.03 -29.65 2.07
N ARG A 204 17.72 -29.64 1.81
CA ARG A 204 16.70 -29.19 2.77
C ARG A 204 16.60 -30.07 4.02
N ARG A 205 16.87 -31.37 3.89
CA ARG A 205 16.96 -32.32 5.01
C ARG A 205 18.18 -32.04 5.88
N LYS A 206 19.35 -31.80 5.29
CA LYS A 206 20.56 -31.39 6.02
C LYS A 206 20.36 -30.07 6.77
N ALA A 207 19.61 -29.17 6.18
CA ALA A 207 19.17 -27.90 6.77
C ALA A 207 18.11 -28.04 7.89
N GLY A 208 17.54 -29.23 8.11
CA GLY A 208 16.45 -29.44 9.07
C GLY A 208 15.09 -28.87 8.65
N GLN A 209 14.96 -28.38 7.42
CA GLN A 209 13.75 -27.75 6.89
C GLN A 209 12.71 -28.78 6.41
N VAL A 210 13.17 -29.98 6.02
CA VAL A 210 12.32 -31.10 5.60
C VAL A 210 12.74 -32.36 6.34
N ARG A 211 11.77 -33.23 6.64
CA ARG A 211 11.98 -34.54 7.25
C ARG A 211 11.13 -35.59 6.55
N GLU A 212 11.55 -36.84 6.65
CA GLU A 212 10.71 -37.97 6.24
C GLU A 212 9.42 -37.99 7.05
N SER A 213 8.31 -38.30 6.40
CA SER A 213 7.00 -38.37 7.04
C SER A 213 6.24 -39.63 6.62
N LYS A 214 5.42 -40.14 7.53
CA LYS A 214 4.45 -41.22 7.27
C LYS A 214 3.04 -40.63 7.12
N SER A 215 2.94 -39.49 6.43
CA SER A 215 1.67 -38.78 6.26
C SER A 215 0.70 -39.58 5.39
N PRO A 216 -0.59 -39.63 5.71
CA PRO A 216 -1.60 -40.15 4.80
C PRO A 216 -1.85 -39.21 3.60
N HIS A 217 -1.32 -37.98 3.62
CA HIS A 217 -1.41 -37.03 2.52
C HIS A 217 -0.15 -37.10 1.64
N SER A 218 -0.35 -37.11 0.31
CA SER A 218 0.74 -37.01 -0.65
C SER A 218 0.33 -36.17 -1.87
N ALA A 219 1.25 -35.29 -2.30
CA ALA A 219 1.13 -34.53 -3.54
C ALA A 219 2.37 -34.81 -4.41
N PRO A 220 2.20 -34.88 -5.74
CA PRO A 220 3.33 -35.05 -6.65
C PRO A 220 4.19 -33.78 -6.64
N THR A 221 5.50 -33.97 -6.75
CA THR A 221 6.47 -32.89 -6.90
C THR A 221 7.03 -32.91 -8.32
N PHE A 222 7.27 -31.75 -8.89
CA PHE A 222 7.94 -31.63 -10.19
C PHE A 222 8.95 -30.48 -10.16
N CYS A 223 9.69 -30.30 -11.25
CA CYS A 223 10.62 -29.19 -11.34
C CYS A 223 10.55 -28.47 -12.67
N VAL A 224 10.73 -27.15 -12.62
CA VAL A 224 10.69 -26.24 -13.76
C VAL A 224 12.06 -25.61 -13.94
N LYS A 225 12.53 -25.55 -15.18
CA LYS A 225 13.82 -24.92 -15.51
C LYS A 225 13.67 -23.40 -15.47
N LYS A 226 14.49 -22.72 -14.67
CA LYS A 226 14.55 -21.25 -14.63
C LYS A 226 15.34 -20.74 -15.84
N ALA A 227 15.08 -19.50 -16.23
CA ALA A 227 15.86 -18.79 -17.25
C ALA A 227 17.37 -18.70 -16.92
N GLN A 228 17.72 -18.73 -15.63
CA GLN A 228 19.09 -18.72 -15.11
C GLN A 228 19.78 -20.10 -15.18
N GLY A 229 19.12 -21.12 -15.73
CA GLY A 229 19.67 -22.48 -15.90
C GLY A 229 19.42 -23.44 -14.73
N GLY A 230 19.08 -22.94 -13.54
CA GLY A 230 18.75 -23.78 -12.37
C GLY A 230 17.35 -24.39 -12.40
N TRP A 231 17.10 -25.40 -11.57
CA TRP A 231 15.78 -26.00 -11.37
C TRP A 231 15.04 -25.35 -10.20
N ARG A 232 13.72 -25.17 -10.33
CA ARG A 232 12.81 -24.81 -9.24
C ARG A 232 11.92 -26.01 -8.97
N ILE A 233 11.88 -26.48 -7.72
CA ILE A 233 10.97 -27.53 -7.27
C ILE A 233 9.58 -26.91 -7.03
N VAL A 234 8.53 -27.61 -7.48
CA VAL A 234 7.11 -27.19 -7.45
C VAL A 234 6.25 -28.34 -6.94
#